data_AF-A0A937SAI7-F1
#
_entry.id   AF-A0A937SAI7-F1
#
_cell.length_a   1.000
_cell.length_b   1.000
_cell.length_c   1.000
_cell.angle_alpha   90.00
_cell.angle_beta   90.00
_cell.angle_gamma   90.00
#
_symmetry.space_group_name_H-M   'P 1'
#
loop_
_entity.id
_entity.type
_entity.pdbx_description
1 polymer ?
#
loop_
_entity_poly.entity_id
_entity_poly.type
_entity_poly.pdbx_seq_one_letter_code
_entity_poly.pdbx_strand_id
1 'polypeptide(L)'
;MNFTAVHFSTFPNSKDVKKSALLINADASKCAGCMTCMLSCSFRLDSTFNLAAARIQVRKLVNHPNEFEITFTNDCDACGICVKYCPYEALTRQRARKEV
;
A
#
# COMPACT_ATOMS: atom_id res chain seq x y z
N MET A 1 -20.92 -30.91 19.14
CA MET A 1 -20.73 -30.04 17.96
C MET A 1 -21.42 -28.73 18.24
N ASN A 2 -20.69 -27.60 18.30
CA ASN A 2 -21.19 -26.24 18.04
C ASN A 2 -20.02 -25.27 18.10
N PHE A 3 -19.45 -24.99 16.92
CA PHE A 3 -18.45 -23.95 16.67
C PHE A 3 -19.16 -22.61 16.49
N THR A 4 -19.26 -21.79 17.52
CA THR A 4 -19.65 -20.38 17.36
C THR A 4 -18.91 -19.51 18.36
N ALA A 5 -17.65 -19.21 18.04
CA ALA A 5 -16.95 -18.02 18.48
C ALA A 5 -15.67 -17.91 17.65
N VAL A 6 -15.79 -17.45 16.40
CA VAL A 6 -14.64 -16.87 15.71
C VAL A 6 -14.25 -15.64 16.51
N HIS A 7 -13.27 -15.81 17.38
CA HIS A 7 -12.55 -14.75 18.06
C HIS A 7 -12.11 -13.74 17.01
N PHE A 8 -12.87 -12.66 16.88
CA PHE A 8 -12.47 -11.43 16.24
C PHE A 8 -11.34 -10.86 17.11
N SER A 9 -10.12 -11.34 16.86
CA SER A 9 -8.93 -10.81 17.50
C SER A 9 -8.91 -9.31 17.20
N THR A 10 -9.21 -8.54 18.24
CA THR A 10 -9.18 -7.10 18.26
C THR A 10 -7.85 -6.64 17.67
N PHE A 11 -7.93 -6.02 16.50
CA PHE A 11 -6.83 -5.27 15.91
C PHE A 11 -6.21 -4.40 17.01
N PRO A 12 -4.89 -4.49 17.27
CA PRO A 12 -4.25 -3.65 18.26
C PRO A 12 -4.44 -2.18 17.89
N ASN A 13 -4.86 -1.43 18.90
CA ASN A 13 -5.14 -0.01 18.88
C ASN A 13 -3.98 0.78 18.24
N SER A 14 -4.30 1.64 17.27
CA SER A 14 -3.38 2.40 16.42
C SER A 14 -2.51 3.45 17.13
N LYS A 15 -2.48 3.48 18.47
CA LYS A 15 -1.88 4.57 19.25
C LYS A 15 -0.41 4.39 19.63
N ASP A 16 0.20 3.23 19.38
CA ASP A 16 1.57 2.94 19.83
C ASP A 16 2.58 2.67 18.69
N VAL A 17 2.23 2.99 17.44
CA VAL A 17 3.24 3.01 16.37
C VAL A 17 4.11 4.24 16.57
N LYS A 18 5.20 4.09 17.34
CA LYS A 18 6.33 5.03 17.31
C LYS A 18 6.58 5.36 15.85
N LYS A 19 6.52 6.65 15.49
CA LYS A 19 6.80 7.22 14.16
C LYS A 19 8.27 6.99 13.80
N SER A 20 8.69 5.72 13.71
CA SER A 20 9.86 5.31 12.95
C SER A 20 9.49 5.68 11.52
N ALA A 21 10.19 6.65 10.95
CA ALA A 21 9.98 7.13 9.59
C ALA A 21 10.05 5.94 8.62
N LEU A 22 8.91 5.33 8.35
CA LEU A 22 8.78 4.19 7.48
C LEU A 22 8.49 4.75 6.10
N LEU A 23 9.30 4.36 5.14
CA LEU A 23 9.16 4.75 3.74
C LEU A 23 8.70 3.53 2.97
N ILE A 24 7.90 3.76 1.94
CA ILE A 24 7.56 2.74 0.96
C ILE A 24 8.45 2.98 -0.25
N ASN A 25 9.34 2.03 -0.52
CA ASN A 25 10.14 2.03 -1.73
C ASN A 25 9.36 1.34 -2.85
N ALA A 26 9.37 1.94 -4.05
CA ALA A 26 8.70 1.41 -5.22
C ALA A 26 9.70 1.06 -6.32
N ASP A 27 9.60 -0.16 -6.84
CA ASP A 27 10.34 -0.64 -7.99
C ASP A 27 9.36 -0.79 -9.17
N ALA A 28 9.31 0.24 -10.00
CA ALA A 28 8.44 0.30 -11.17
C ALA A 28 8.69 -0.83 -12.18
N SER A 29 9.93 -1.35 -12.25
CA SER A 29 10.30 -2.42 -13.20
C SER A 29 9.58 -3.75 -12.93
N LYS A 30 9.14 -3.97 -11.68
CA LYS A 30 8.38 -5.15 -11.26
C LYS A 30 6.88 -4.94 -11.30
N CYS A 31 6.41 -3.73 -11.59
CA CYS A 31 4.99 -3.43 -11.59
C CYS A 31 4.32 -4.06 -12.81
N ALA A 32 3.34 -4.94 -12.59
CA ALA A 32 2.52 -5.49 -13.69
C ALA A 32 1.25 -4.68 -13.96
N GLY A 33 1.02 -3.59 -13.23
CA GLY A 33 -0.16 -2.74 -13.40
C GLY A 33 -1.50 -3.44 -13.10
N CYS A 34 -1.57 -4.27 -12.05
CA CYS A 34 -2.81 -4.96 -11.65
C CYS A 34 -3.78 -4.10 -10.79
N MET A 35 -3.35 -2.91 -10.36
CA MET A 35 -4.07 -1.96 -9.51
C MET A 35 -4.56 -2.48 -8.14
N THR A 36 -4.17 -3.68 -7.71
CA THR A 36 -4.55 -4.24 -6.39
C THR A 36 -4.08 -3.35 -5.23
N CYS A 37 -2.90 -2.75 -5.36
CA CYS A 37 -2.36 -1.81 -4.37
C CYS A 37 -3.20 -0.53 -4.27
N MET A 38 -3.75 -0.03 -5.38
CA MET A 38 -4.63 1.13 -5.41
C MET A 38 -5.97 0.81 -4.75
N LEU A 39 -6.63 -0.28 -5.15
CA LEU A 39 -7.89 -0.73 -4.55
C LEU A 39 -7.76 -0.98 -3.05
N SER A 40 -6.70 -1.66 -2.62
CA SER A 40 -6.44 -1.90 -1.19
C SER A 40 -6.22 -0.61 -0.41
N CYS A 41 -5.64 0.40 -1.05
CA CYS A 41 -5.39 1.70 -0.42
C CYS A 41 -6.68 2.51 -0.23
N SER A 42 -7.50 2.65 -1.27
CA SER A 42 -8.76 3.40 -1.17
C SER A 42 -9.78 2.69 -0.29
N PHE A 43 -9.79 1.35 -0.29
CA PHE A 43 -10.64 0.59 0.62
C PHE A 43 -10.22 0.80 2.08
N ARG A 44 -8.91 0.84 2.38
CA ARG A 44 -8.42 1.07 3.75
C ARG A 44 -8.78 2.46 4.28
N LEU A 45 -8.62 3.50 3.45
CA LEU A 45 -8.74 4.90 3.90
C LEU A 45 -10.17 5.41 3.80
N ASP A 46 -10.82 5.16 2.66
CA ASP A 46 -12.10 5.77 2.30
C ASP A 46 -13.23 4.73 2.27
N SER A 47 -12.94 3.43 2.51
CA SER A 47 -13.91 2.32 2.40
C SER A 47 -14.57 2.22 1.03
N THR A 48 -13.86 2.65 -0.03
CA THR A 48 -14.35 2.60 -1.42
C THR A 48 -13.44 1.76 -2.30
N PHE A 49 -14.00 1.18 -3.37
CA PHE A 49 -13.22 0.56 -4.44
C PHE A 49 -13.00 1.55 -5.59
N ASN A 50 -12.34 2.67 -5.28
CA ASN A 50 -12.06 3.73 -6.24
C ASN A 50 -10.56 3.91 -6.43
N LEU A 51 -10.07 3.71 -7.66
CA LEU A 51 -8.66 3.85 -8.02
C LEU A 51 -8.16 5.28 -7.86
N ALA A 52 -8.96 6.28 -8.20
CA ALA A 52 -8.59 7.69 -8.13
C ALA A 52 -8.46 8.19 -6.68
N ALA A 53 -9.17 7.56 -5.74
CA ALA A 53 -9.08 7.89 -4.32
C ALA A 53 -7.83 7.31 -3.65
N ALA A 54 -7.10 6.38 -4.28
CA ALA A 54 -5.93 5.76 -3.66
C ALA A 54 -4.79 6.78 -3.45
N ARG A 55 -4.09 6.68 -2.30
CA ARG A 55 -2.90 7.50 -1.99
C ARG A 55 -1.61 6.95 -2.64
N ILE A 56 -1.70 5.78 -3.26
CA ILE A 56 -0.74 5.25 -4.24
C ILE A 56 -1.42 5.29 -5.61
N GLN A 57 -0.71 5.75 -6.64
CA GLN A 57 -1.20 5.82 -8.01
C GLN A 57 -0.27 5.03 -8.93
N VAL A 58 -0.85 4.09 -9.69
CA VAL A 58 -0.15 3.34 -10.73
C VAL A 58 -0.68 3.82 -12.08
N ARG A 59 0.18 4.38 -12.92
CA ARG A 59 -0.18 4.90 -14.24
C ARG A 59 0.61 4.19 -15.33
N LYS A 60 -0.06 3.85 -16.43
CA LYS A 60 0.61 3.33 -17.61
C LYS A 60 1.27 4.46 -18.39
N LEU A 61 2.50 4.26 -18.84
CA LEU A 61 3.19 5.23 -19.71
C LEU A 61 2.69 5.12 -21.15
N VAL A 62 2.39 6.26 -21.78
CA VAL A 62 1.72 6.35 -23.10
C VAL A 62 2.54 5.72 -24.23
N ASN A 63 3.88 5.75 -24.13
CA ASN A 63 4.79 5.26 -25.17
C ASN A 63 5.56 3.99 -24.80
N HIS A 64 5.25 3.40 -23.64
CA HIS A 64 5.99 2.25 -23.11
C HIS A 64 5.00 1.15 -22.73
N PRO A 65 4.72 0.19 -23.64
CA PRO A 65 3.53 -0.65 -23.57
C PRO A 65 3.42 -1.57 -22.34
N ASN A 66 4.49 -1.74 -21.56
CA ASN A 66 4.52 -2.55 -20.35
C ASN A 66 5.19 -1.85 -19.16
N GLU A 67 5.35 -0.52 -19.23
CA GLU A 67 5.96 0.24 -18.15
C GLU A 67 4.91 1.04 -17.39
N PHE A 68 5.10 1.08 -16.08
CA PHE A 68 4.19 1.75 -15.15
C PHE A 68 4.96 2.71 -14.26
N GLU A 69 4.36 3.85 -13.99
CA GLU A 69 4.81 4.80 -13.00
C GLU A 69 4.07 4.53 -11.69
N ILE A 70 4.78 4.53 -10.57
CA ILE A 70 4.21 4.43 -9.22
C ILE A 70 4.50 5.74 -8.48
N THR A 71 3.46 6.44 -8.06
CA THR A 71 3.57 7.68 -7.27
C THR A 71 2.75 7.58 -5.99
N PHE A 72 3.11 8.39 -4.99
CA PHE A 72 2.37 8.52 -3.74
C PHE A 72 1.94 9.97 -3.55
N THR A 73 0.72 10.17 -3.06
CA THR A 73 0.22 11.49 -2.67
C THR A 73 0.79 11.92 -1.32
N ASN A 74 0.76 13.21 -1.02
CA ASN A 74 1.18 13.75 0.27
C ASN A 74 0.40 13.19 1.48
N ASP A 75 -0.84 12.74 1.28
CA ASP A 75 -1.67 12.15 2.34
C ASP A 75 -1.33 10.67 2.64
N CYS A 76 -0.27 10.13 2.03
CA CYS A 76 0.14 8.75 2.30
C CYS A 76 0.72 8.62 3.72
N ASP A 77 0.07 7.81 4.55
CA ASP A 77 0.49 7.50 5.93
C ASP A 77 1.60 6.42 6.03
N ALA A 78 2.11 5.94 4.89
CA ALA A 78 3.08 4.84 4.79
C ALA A 78 2.71 3.56 5.59
N CYS A 79 1.42 3.27 5.78
CA CYS A 79 0.98 2.10 6.57
C CYS A 79 1.45 0.74 5.99
N GLY A 80 1.77 0.67 4.70
CA GLY A 80 2.25 -0.53 4.03
C GLY A 80 1.17 -1.49 3.51
N ILE A 81 -0.12 -1.13 3.47
CA ILE A 81 -1.16 -2.03 2.91
C ILE A 81 -0.85 -2.41 1.45
N CYS A 82 -0.31 -1.48 0.67
CA CYS A 82 0.04 -1.70 -0.73
C CYS A 82 1.21 -2.68 -0.87
N VAL A 83 2.14 -2.68 0.09
CA VAL A 83 3.24 -3.66 0.16
C VAL A 83 2.67 -5.06 0.43
N LYS A 84 1.75 -5.18 1.39
CA LYS A 84 1.12 -6.46 1.75
C LYS A 84 0.39 -7.12 0.59
N TYR A 85 -0.27 -6.33 -0.26
CA TYR A 85 -1.10 -6.85 -1.36
C TYR A 85 -0.45 -6.73 -2.74
N CYS A 86 0.85 -6.44 -2.82
CA CYS A 86 1.56 -6.47 -4.09
C CYS A 86 2.09 -7.89 -4.35
N PRO A 87 1.49 -8.67 -5.28
CA PRO A 87 1.94 -10.03 -5.55
C PRO A 87 3.27 -10.09 -6.33
N TYR A 88 3.72 -8.96 -6.89
CA TYR A 88 4.95 -8.85 -7.68
C TYR A 88 6.12 -8.26 -6.89
N GLU A 89 5.92 -7.97 -5.61
CA GLU A 89 6.96 -7.38 -4.74
C GLU A 89 7.55 -6.06 -5.29
N ALA A 90 6.77 -5.32 -6.08
CA ALA A 90 7.14 -4.01 -6.61
C ALA A 90 7.18 -2.91 -5.53
N LEU A 91 6.77 -3.23 -4.30
CA LEU A 91 6.69 -2.30 -3.18
C LEU A 91 7.33 -2.93 -1.95
N THR A 92 8.19 -2.20 -1.25
CA THR A 92 8.85 -2.67 -0.01
C THR A 92 8.83 -1.60 1.08
N ARG A 93 8.88 -2.01 2.35
CA ARG A 93 8.99 -1.08 3.49
C ARG A 93 10.45 -0.91 3.88
N GLN A 94 10.90 0.33 3.97
CA GLN A 94 12.23 0.68 4.44
C GLN A 94 12.14 1.57 5.69
N ARG A 95 13.12 1.45 6.57
CA ARG A 95 13.32 2.43 7.64
C ARG A 95 14.09 3.60 7.02
N ALA A 96 13.56 4.81 7.10
CA ALA A 96 14.31 6.00 6.73
C ALA A 96 15.55 6.06 7.63
N ARG A 97 16.71 5.86 7.03
CA ARG A 97 17.97 6.17 7.72
C ARG A 97 18.04 7.69 7.78
N LYS A 98 18.16 8.28 8.97
CA LYS A 98 18.62 9.66 9.07
C LYS A 98 20.01 9.70 8.43
N GLU A 99 20.16 10.45 7.35
CA GLU A 99 21.47 10.96 6.94
C GLU A 99 21.97 11.82 8.10
N VAL A 100 23.17 11.50 8.58
CA VAL A 100 23.84 12.11 9.75
C VAL A 100 24.60 13.33 9.28
#